data_AF-A0A7C6KNJ2-F1
#
_entry.id   AF-A0A7C6KNJ2-F1
#
_cell.length_a   1.000
_cell.length_b   1.000
_cell.length_c   1.000
_cell.angle_alpha   90.00
_cell.angle_beta   90.00
_cell.angle_gamma   90.00
#
_symmetry.space_group_name_H-M   'P 1'
#
loop_
_entity.id
_entity.type
_entity.pdbx_description
1 polymer ?
#
loop_
_entity_poly.entity_id
_entity_poly.type
_entity_poly.pdbx_seq_one_letter_code
_entity_poly.pdbx_strand_id
1 'polypeptide(L)'
;MPSGSARRGPPRAVWQPAPAKVNLGLVVTGRRADGYHLLLTLYHTLELRDWVLVEAEPFSCDCRSSFPGDASWEVPGYGSAGATIDVSWDVRPGRHGISACQLVGVGHSSGAGTGCPGNERTGMGTGAGTRAELMRLCLGMDLVPTGRDNLACRAVSRFTELARPGARAGVPGLPGGSAGSSGDSAGMNLAVRALVKTIPAGAGLGGGSADAAAALRGAALLTAARAGGTMESGYETAEDGRPAYRSPAWETVAGAAPVKEAAASLGADVPFAVAGGAALAMGTGERFACLPALDWPVVVVKPSFGLATAEVFRWYDQDRGGENGRVAQREAAEKRDAILSLAQVLATTGEDRRREQLARHITTWGRELPNDLAPVVYARFPELSAWRERLAASSALLYGMTGSGSALFALADGEPGLARLWDELAREHGAPGPALILASRLTPGWPAIGLTALPGGSIVGMNRLGRGNDPRC
;
A
#
# COMPACT_ATOMS: atom_id res chain seq x y z
N MET A 1 -35.95 17.44 -33.00
CA MET A 1 -34.73 17.00 -32.28
C MET A 1 -35.17 16.32 -30.99
N PRO A 2 -35.18 14.98 -30.85
CA PRO A 2 -35.49 14.39 -29.56
C PRO A 2 -34.28 14.53 -28.64
N SER A 3 -34.40 15.38 -27.63
CA SER A 3 -33.54 15.47 -26.46
C SER A 3 -33.79 14.25 -25.56
N GLY A 4 -33.20 13.12 -25.92
CA GLY A 4 -33.18 11.91 -25.09
C GLY A 4 -31.86 11.82 -24.35
N SER A 5 -31.80 12.24 -23.08
CA SER A 5 -30.72 11.80 -22.19
C SER A 5 -30.90 10.29 -21.98
N ALA A 6 -30.18 9.48 -22.74
CA ALA A 6 -30.16 8.04 -22.52
C ALA A 6 -29.72 7.80 -21.06
N ARG A 7 -30.65 7.31 -20.22
CA ARG A 7 -30.32 6.82 -18.89
C ARG A 7 -29.36 5.65 -19.09
N ARG A 8 -28.06 5.89 -18.98
CA ARG A 8 -27.06 4.83 -18.97
C ARG A 8 -27.33 3.97 -17.74
N GLY A 9 -27.43 2.66 -17.92
CA GLY A 9 -27.55 1.71 -16.81
C GLY A 9 -26.35 1.81 -15.85
N PRO A 10 -26.44 1.18 -14.66
CA PRO A 10 -25.35 1.22 -13.69
C PRO A 10 -24.05 0.66 -14.29
N PRO A 11 -22.89 1.23 -13.94
CA PRO A 11 -21.59 0.76 -14.42
C PRO A 11 -21.42 -0.73 -14.09
N ARG A 12 -20.88 -1.48 -15.06
CA ARG A 12 -20.55 -2.90 -14.89
C ARG A 12 -19.12 -3.12 -14.42
N ALA A 13 -18.23 -2.15 -14.58
CA ALA A 13 -16.85 -2.23 -14.12
C ALA A 13 -16.35 -0.86 -13.69
N VAL A 14 -15.35 -0.85 -12.81
CA VAL A 14 -14.74 0.38 -12.29
C VAL A 14 -13.23 0.17 -12.05
N TRP A 15 -12.43 1.10 -12.55
CA TRP A 15 -11.01 1.20 -12.20
C TRP A 15 -10.85 1.90 -10.86
N GLN A 16 -10.00 1.35 -10.01
CA GLN A 16 -9.67 1.90 -8.70
C GLN A 16 -8.15 2.01 -8.52
N PRO A 17 -7.65 3.18 -8.09
CA PRO A 17 -6.24 3.38 -7.81
C PRO A 17 -5.86 2.72 -6.48
N ALA A 18 -4.65 2.19 -6.39
CA ALA A 18 -4.08 1.51 -5.24
C ALA A 18 -2.72 2.15 -4.88
N PRO A 19 -2.69 3.25 -4.10
CA PRO A 19 -1.45 3.95 -3.77
C PRO A 19 -0.53 3.13 -2.86
N ALA A 20 0.78 3.24 -3.08
CA ALA A 20 1.79 2.69 -2.18
C ALA A 20 1.80 3.43 -0.85
N LYS A 21 2.47 2.83 0.14
CA LYS A 21 2.79 3.47 1.42
C LYS A 21 4.27 3.42 1.73
N VAL A 22 4.70 4.30 2.62
CA VAL A 22 5.96 4.20 3.35
C VAL A 22 5.69 4.25 4.85
N ASN A 23 6.62 3.67 5.62
CA ASN A 23 6.72 3.86 7.06
C ASN A 23 7.76 4.97 7.34
N LEU A 24 7.29 6.15 7.76
CA LEU A 24 8.11 7.26 8.25
C LEU A 24 8.59 6.99 9.69
N GLY A 25 9.17 5.82 9.88
CA GLY A 25 9.58 5.26 11.15
C GLY A 25 8.73 4.06 11.60
N LEU A 26 9.36 3.07 12.22
CA LEU A 26 8.76 1.83 12.72
C LEU A 26 9.53 1.34 13.96
N VAL A 27 8.83 1.21 15.08
CA VAL A 27 9.37 0.63 16.32
C VAL A 27 8.52 -0.56 16.71
N VAL A 28 9.18 -1.65 17.08
CA VAL A 28 8.51 -2.81 17.67
C VAL A 28 8.32 -2.54 19.16
N THR A 29 7.07 -2.45 19.60
CA THR A 29 6.70 -2.07 20.96
C THR A 29 6.46 -3.26 21.89
N GLY A 30 6.31 -4.46 21.32
CA GLY A 30 6.15 -5.70 22.07
C GLY A 30 5.84 -6.88 21.17
N ARG A 31 5.62 -8.05 21.77
CA ARG A 31 5.19 -9.27 21.09
C ARG A 31 3.90 -9.79 21.72
N ARG A 32 2.95 -10.18 20.87
CA ARG A 32 1.67 -10.77 21.26
C ARG A 32 1.82 -12.26 21.51
N ALA A 33 0.85 -12.83 22.22
CA ALA A 33 0.79 -14.27 22.50
C ALA A 33 0.60 -15.13 21.22
N ASP A 34 -0.02 -14.58 20.18
CA ASP A 34 -0.22 -15.23 18.87
C ASP A 34 1.01 -15.15 17.95
N GLY A 35 2.13 -14.60 18.44
CA GLY A 35 3.39 -14.52 17.71
C GLY A 35 3.56 -13.26 16.85
N TYR A 36 2.54 -12.41 16.71
CA TYR A 36 2.65 -11.12 16.02
C TYR A 36 3.34 -10.05 16.88
N HIS A 37 3.91 -9.04 16.23
CA HIS A 37 4.56 -7.93 16.91
C HIS A 37 3.64 -6.71 17.01
N LEU A 38 3.65 -6.08 18.19
CA LEU A 38 3.08 -4.76 18.35
C LEU A 38 4.07 -3.72 17.83
N LEU A 39 3.57 -2.71 17.14
CA LEU A 39 4.32 -1.69 16.43
C LEU A 39 3.81 -0.31 16.83
N LEU A 40 4.70 0.68 16.70
CA LEU A 40 4.38 2.09 16.54
C LEU A 40 4.98 2.52 15.21
N THR A 41 4.18 3.04 14.29
CA THR A 41 4.67 3.48 12.98
C THR A 41 3.88 4.67 12.46
N LEU A 42 4.54 5.51 11.66
CA LEU A 42 3.92 6.63 10.97
C LEU A 42 3.76 6.26 9.50
N TYR A 43 2.55 5.94 9.06
CA TYR A 43 2.28 5.65 7.66
C TYR A 43 2.12 6.93 6.84
N HIS A 44 2.54 6.89 5.58
CA HIS A 44 2.21 7.90 4.58
C HIS A 44 2.01 7.26 3.21
N THR A 45 0.95 7.64 2.49
CA THR A 45 0.72 7.20 1.11
C THR A 45 1.57 7.95 0.10
N LEU A 46 1.85 7.31 -1.03
CA LEU A 46 2.56 7.88 -2.18
C LEU A 46 1.62 8.01 -3.38
N GLU A 47 1.97 8.89 -4.31
CA GLU A 47 1.33 8.96 -5.62
C GLU A 47 1.63 7.73 -6.48
N LEU A 48 2.78 7.07 -6.30
CA LEU A 48 3.08 5.77 -6.89
C LEU A 48 1.95 4.79 -6.58
N ARG A 49 1.26 4.29 -7.61
CA ARG A 49 0.04 3.50 -7.42
C ARG A 49 -0.14 2.40 -8.46
N ASP A 50 -0.74 1.31 -8.02
CA ASP A 50 -1.32 0.30 -8.90
C ASP A 50 -2.72 0.71 -9.34
N TRP A 51 -3.28 -0.03 -10.30
CA TRP A 51 -4.67 0.12 -10.75
C TRP A 51 -5.38 -1.22 -10.78
N VAL A 52 -6.57 -1.28 -10.17
CA VAL A 52 -7.38 -2.49 -10.06
C VAL A 52 -8.70 -2.29 -10.80
N LEU A 53 -9.01 -3.15 -11.75
CA LEU A 53 -10.31 -3.19 -12.40
C LEU A 53 -11.20 -4.19 -11.67
N VAL A 54 -12.26 -3.68 -11.05
CA VAL A 54 -13.31 -4.51 -10.47
C VAL A 54 -14.47 -4.55 -11.45
N GLU A 55 -14.99 -5.75 -11.70
CA GLU A 55 -16.12 -5.99 -12.60
C GLU A 55 -17.24 -6.69 -11.85
N ALA A 56 -18.47 -6.32 -12.20
CA ALA A 56 -19.69 -6.97 -11.78
C ALA A 56 -20.19 -7.87 -12.90
N GLU A 57 -19.94 -9.17 -12.77
CA GLU A 57 -20.38 -10.16 -13.74
C GLU A 57 -21.92 -10.17 -13.81
N PRO A 58 -22.51 -10.37 -15.00
CA PRO A 58 -23.94 -10.61 -15.11
C PRO A 58 -24.30 -11.89 -14.34
N PHE A 59 -25.33 -11.83 -13.51
CA PHE A 59 -25.97 -13.03 -12.98
C PHE A 59 -26.82 -13.63 -14.11
N SER A 60 -26.31 -14.63 -14.84
CA SER A 60 -27.14 -15.42 -15.76
C SER A 60 -27.73 -16.60 -14.99
N CYS A 61 -28.87 -16.40 -14.32
CA CYS A 61 -29.70 -17.50 -13.87
C CYS A 61 -30.72 -17.84 -14.98
N ASP A 62 -30.31 -18.63 -15.97
CA ASP A 62 -31.30 -19.25 -16.85
C ASP A 62 -31.84 -20.51 -16.16
N CYS A 63 -32.67 -20.29 -15.15
CA CYS A 63 -33.36 -21.34 -14.41
C CYS A 63 -34.64 -21.74 -15.16
N ARG A 64 -34.49 -22.44 -16.28
CA ARG A 64 -35.58 -23.18 -16.93
C ARG A 64 -35.12 -24.54 -17.42
N SER A 65 -35.07 -25.52 -16.52
CA SER A 65 -35.65 -26.86 -16.73
C SER A 65 -35.34 -27.81 -15.55
N SER A 66 -36.43 -28.26 -14.93
CA SER A 66 -36.67 -29.63 -14.42
C SER A 66 -35.82 -30.18 -13.25
N PHE A 67 -36.43 -30.17 -12.05
CA PHE A 67 -36.37 -31.33 -11.12
C PHE A 67 -37.44 -32.36 -11.55
N PRO A 68 -37.36 -33.68 -11.25
CA PRO A 68 -36.66 -34.31 -10.11
C PRO A 68 -35.91 -35.64 -10.41
N GLY A 69 -35.09 -36.09 -9.45
CA GLY A 69 -34.68 -37.51 -9.36
C GLY A 69 -33.29 -37.75 -8.74
N ASP A 70 -33.27 -38.18 -7.48
CA ASP A 70 -32.24 -38.95 -6.78
C ASP A 70 -30.85 -38.34 -6.48
N ALA A 71 -30.68 -38.01 -5.19
CA ALA A 71 -29.54 -38.36 -4.34
C ALA A 71 -28.11 -38.20 -4.88
N SER A 72 -27.65 -36.95 -5.01
CA SER A 72 -26.31 -36.52 -4.57
C SER A 72 -26.27 -35.00 -4.61
N TRP A 73 -25.87 -34.37 -3.51
CA TRP A 73 -25.69 -32.93 -3.43
C TRP A 73 -24.43 -32.53 -4.18
N GLU A 74 -24.54 -32.35 -5.50
CA GLU A 74 -23.63 -31.54 -6.28
C GLU A 74 -24.37 -30.29 -6.73
N VAL A 75 -24.10 -29.18 -6.04
CA VAL A 75 -24.30 -27.85 -6.61
C VAL A 75 -23.45 -27.81 -7.89
N PRO A 76 -24.01 -27.48 -9.08
CA PRO A 76 -23.22 -27.35 -10.30
C PRO A 76 -22.09 -26.36 -10.06
N GLY A 77 -20.88 -26.92 -10.02
CA GLY A 77 -19.68 -26.20 -9.70
C GLY A 77 -19.42 -25.10 -10.73
N TYR A 78 -19.05 -23.93 -10.22
CA TYR A 78 -17.87 -23.26 -10.74
C TYR A 78 -16.70 -24.28 -10.67
N GLY A 79 -16.61 -25.13 -11.69
CA GLY A 79 -15.47 -26.01 -11.89
C GLY A 79 -14.24 -25.16 -12.16
N SER A 80 -13.24 -25.28 -11.28
CA SER A 80 -11.82 -25.49 -11.62
C SER A 80 -11.12 -24.70 -12.74
N ALA A 81 -11.66 -23.60 -13.25
CA ALA A 81 -10.91 -22.59 -13.97
C ALA A 81 -10.53 -21.51 -12.95
N GLY A 82 -9.25 -21.49 -12.55
CA GLY A 82 -8.73 -20.47 -11.65
C GLY A 82 -9.13 -19.08 -12.16
N ALA A 83 -9.62 -18.22 -11.26
CA ALA A 83 -9.85 -16.81 -11.58
C ALA A 83 -8.50 -16.18 -11.91
N THR A 84 -8.06 -16.29 -13.16
CA THR A 84 -6.82 -15.69 -13.65
C THR A 84 -7.09 -14.21 -13.78
N ILE A 85 -6.51 -13.42 -12.87
CA ILE A 85 -6.47 -11.97 -13.04
C ILE A 85 -5.46 -11.63 -14.15
N ASP A 86 -5.82 -10.72 -15.04
CA ASP A 86 -4.87 -10.19 -16.01
C ASP A 86 -3.92 -9.22 -15.30
N VAL A 87 -2.64 -9.57 -15.18
CA VAL A 87 -1.63 -8.75 -14.51
C VAL A 87 -0.68 -8.18 -15.54
N SER A 88 -0.63 -6.85 -15.63
CA SER A 88 0.32 -6.12 -16.47
C SER A 88 1.16 -5.15 -15.63
N TRP A 89 2.25 -4.64 -16.19
CA TRP A 89 3.19 -3.75 -15.51
C TRP A 89 3.43 -2.47 -16.30
N ASP A 90 3.38 -1.31 -15.65
CA ASP A 90 3.64 -0.01 -16.29
C ASP A 90 4.35 0.97 -15.35
N VAL A 91 5.64 1.18 -15.59
CA VAL A 91 6.49 2.08 -14.79
C VAL A 91 7.01 3.28 -15.57
N ARG A 92 6.32 3.64 -16.65
CA ARG A 92 6.75 4.76 -17.50
C ARG A 92 6.62 6.09 -16.74
N PRO A 93 7.62 6.98 -16.83
CA PRO A 93 7.51 8.35 -16.33
C PRO A 93 6.30 9.08 -16.91
N GLY A 94 5.70 9.97 -16.13
CA GLY A 94 4.48 10.69 -16.45
C GLY A 94 3.20 9.85 -16.32
N ARG A 95 3.29 8.62 -15.80
CA ARG A 95 2.13 7.76 -15.53
C ARG A 95 2.13 7.28 -14.08
N HIS A 96 0.94 7.00 -13.56
CA HIS A 96 0.73 6.28 -12.30
C HIS A 96 1.50 6.84 -11.08
N GLY A 97 1.72 8.17 -11.05
CA GLY A 97 2.45 8.86 -9.98
C GLY A 97 3.97 8.69 -10.02
N ILE A 98 4.54 8.36 -11.19
CA ILE A 98 5.98 8.26 -11.43
C ILE A 98 6.42 9.49 -12.23
N SER A 99 7.18 10.38 -11.61
CA SER A 99 7.74 11.54 -12.32
C SER A 99 9.03 11.19 -13.07
N ALA A 100 9.83 10.25 -12.54
CA ALA A 100 11.01 9.72 -13.19
C ALA A 100 11.29 8.28 -12.73
N CYS A 101 11.94 7.49 -13.59
CA CYS A 101 12.27 6.08 -13.32
C CYS A 101 13.61 5.73 -13.97
N GLN A 102 14.52 5.11 -13.22
CA GLN A 102 15.81 4.65 -13.74
C GLN A 102 16.25 3.34 -13.07
N LEU A 103 16.60 2.35 -13.88
CA LEU A 103 17.32 1.16 -13.43
C LEU A 103 18.82 1.45 -13.47
N VAL A 104 19.49 1.30 -12.33
CA VAL A 104 20.93 1.52 -12.12
C VAL A 104 21.63 0.23 -11.71
N GLY A 105 22.97 0.21 -11.69
CA GLY A 105 23.75 -0.95 -11.27
C GLY A 105 23.76 -2.11 -12.29
N VAL A 106 23.29 -1.86 -13.51
CA VAL A 106 23.56 -2.69 -14.68
C VAL A 106 25.02 -2.49 -15.07
N GLY A 107 25.88 -3.48 -14.85
CA GLY A 107 27.27 -3.39 -15.29
C GLY A 107 27.35 -3.02 -16.78
N HIS A 108 28.04 -1.93 -17.10
CA HIS A 108 28.40 -1.66 -18.49
C HIS A 108 29.42 -2.70 -18.90
N SER A 109 29.11 -3.50 -19.92
CA SER A 109 30.15 -4.17 -20.69
C SER A 109 30.91 -3.10 -21.49
N SER A 110 31.77 -2.33 -20.82
CA SER A 110 32.72 -1.45 -21.48
C SER A 110 33.80 -2.33 -22.11
N GLY A 111 33.69 -2.55 -23.41
CA GLY A 111 34.78 -3.08 -24.21
C GLY A 111 35.98 -2.14 -24.14
N ALA A 112 37.00 -2.52 -23.39
CA ALA A 112 38.37 -2.04 -23.53
C ALA A 112 39.29 -3.19 -23.10
N GLY A 113 40.00 -3.75 -24.07
CA GLY A 113 40.78 -4.96 -23.88
C GLY A 113 41.99 -4.78 -22.97
N THR A 114 42.26 -5.81 -22.17
CA THR A 114 43.60 -6.40 -22.06
C THR A 114 43.41 -7.90 -21.97
N GLY A 115 44.14 -8.65 -22.81
CA GLY A 115 43.95 -10.08 -22.99
C GLY A 115 44.36 -10.90 -21.77
N CYS A 116 43.59 -11.95 -21.50
CA CYS A 116 44.04 -13.17 -20.85
C CYS A 116 43.45 -14.35 -21.65
N PRO A 117 44.26 -15.31 -22.13
CA PRO A 117 43.76 -16.42 -22.91
C PRO A 117 43.24 -17.54 -22.01
N GLY A 118 42.08 -18.08 -22.36
CA GLY A 118 41.66 -19.42 -21.95
C GLY A 118 40.63 -19.50 -20.84
N ASN A 119 39.35 -19.32 -21.18
CA ASN A 119 38.36 -20.38 -20.98
C ASN A 119 37.10 -20.08 -21.80
N GLU A 120 36.81 -20.92 -22.80
CA GLU A 120 35.59 -20.83 -23.59
C GLU A 120 34.43 -21.57 -22.90
N ARG A 121 33.23 -21.06 -23.17
CA ARG A 121 31.89 -21.68 -23.02
C ARG A 121 31.16 -21.46 -21.70
N THR A 122 30.51 -20.29 -21.62
CA THR A 122 29.03 -20.21 -21.74
C THR A 122 28.67 -18.84 -22.32
N GLY A 123 28.27 -18.80 -23.58
CA GLY A 123 27.74 -17.58 -24.20
C GLY A 123 26.37 -17.25 -23.64
N MET A 124 26.26 -16.20 -22.84
CA MET A 124 25.00 -15.47 -22.65
C MET A 124 25.06 -14.20 -23.49
N GLY A 125 24.08 -14.08 -24.39
CA GLY A 125 23.92 -12.90 -25.23
C GLY A 125 23.45 -11.66 -24.46
N THR A 126 23.85 -10.51 -25.00
CA THR A 126 23.07 -9.27 -25.18
C THR A 126 22.56 -8.52 -23.93
N GLY A 127 23.19 -7.37 -23.62
CA GLY A 127 22.86 -6.50 -22.47
C GLY A 127 21.40 -6.00 -22.35
N ALA A 128 20.56 -6.16 -23.37
CA ALA A 128 19.11 -5.93 -23.26
C ALA A 128 18.38 -7.04 -22.47
N GLY A 129 18.83 -8.30 -22.57
CA GLY A 129 18.29 -9.43 -21.81
C GLY A 129 18.58 -9.30 -20.31
N THR A 130 19.76 -8.80 -19.94
CA THR A 130 20.13 -8.53 -18.55
C THR A 130 19.31 -7.39 -17.94
N ARG A 131 19.05 -6.31 -18.70
CA ARG A 131 18.30 -5.14 -18.20
C ARG A 131 16.83 -5.46 -17.96
N ALA A 132 16.20 -6.21 -18.86
CA ALA A 132 14.81 -6.65 -18.69
C ALA A 132 14.63 -7.59 -17.49
N GLU A 133 15.56 -8.54 -17.31
CA GLU A 133 15.53 -9.45 -16.16
C GLU A 133 15.78 -8.72 -14.83
N LEU A 134 16.73 -7.79 -14.79
CA LEU A 134 16.94 -6.96 -13.60
C LEU A 134 15.72 -6.08 -13.29
N MET A 135 15.05 -5.54 -14.31
CA MET A 135 13.81 -4.80 -14.12
C MET A 135 12.73 -5.71 -13.50
N ARG A 136 12.57 -6.93 -14.01
CA ARG A 136 11.64 -7.93 -13.49
C ARG A 136 11.92 -8.26 -12.01
N LEU A 137 13.19 -8.45 -11.66
CA LEU A 137 13.65 -8.72 -10.30
C LEU A 137 13.42 -7.52 -9.36
N CYS A 138 13.77 -6.31 -9.79
CA CYS A 138 13.52 -5.09 -9.03
C CYS A 138 12.02 -4.88 -8.76
N LEU A 139 11.18 -5.11 -9.76
CA LEU A 139 9.72 -5.05 -9.61
C LEU A 139 9.13 -6.19 -8.80
N GLY A 140 9.86 -7.31 -8.66
CA GLY A 140 9.37 -8.50 -7.98
C GLY A 140 8.20 -9.15 -8.72
N MET A 141 8.26 -9.19 -10.06
CA MET A 141 7.12 -9.64 -10.88
C MET A 141 6.64 -11.04 -10.52
N ASP A 142 7.57 -11.92 -10.13
CA ASP A 142 7.29 -13.31 -9.77
C ASP A 142 6.70 -13.48 -8.36
N LEU A 143 6.63 -12.39 -7.57
CA LEU A 143 6.08 -12.40 -6.23
C LEU A 143 4.58 -12.07 -6.20
N VAL A 144 3.97 -11.74 -7.34
CA VAL A 144 2.55 -11.35 -7.42
C VAL A 144 1.69 -12.56 -7.78
N PRO A 145 0.83 -13.06 -6.86
CA PRO A 145 -0.09 -14.15 -7.19
C PRO A 145 -1.14 -13.69 -8.22
N THR A 146 -1.51 -14.55 -9.17
CA THR A 146 -2.45 -14.24 -10.26
C THR A 146 -3.81 -14.92 -10.11
N GLY A 147 -4.09 -15.50 -8.94
CA GLY A 147 -5.31 -16.27 -8.67
C GLY A 147 -5.94 -15.97 -7.32
N ARG A 148 -6.58 -16.98 -6.72
CA ARG A 148 -7.28 -16.86 -5.43
C ARG A 148 -6.39 -16.44 -4.26
N ASP A 149 -5.09 -16.67 -4.37
CA ASP A 149 -4.10 -16.25 -3.38
C ASP A 149 -3.79 -14.74 -3.45
N ASN A 150 -4.20 -14.05 -4.51
CA ASN A 150 -4.06 -12.61 -4.62
C ASN A 150 -5.00 -11.91 -3.61
N LEU A 151 -4.44 -10.99 -2.82
CA LEU A 151 -5.18 -10.33 -1.75
C LEU A 151 -6.36 -9.49 -2.28
N ALA A 152 -6.29 -8.94 -3.49
CA ALA A 152 -7.40 -8.25 -4.14
C ALA A 152 -8.58 -9.17 -4.46
N CYS A 153 -8.31 -10.40 -4.91
CA CYS A 153 -9.35 -11.40 -5.15
C CYS A 153 -10.01 -11.84 -3.83
N ARG A 154 -9.20 -12.06 -2.80
CA ARG A 154 -9.69 -12.36 -1.44
C ARG A 154 -10.54 -11.22 -0.89
N ALA A 155 -10.16 -9.98 -1.18
CA ALA A 155 -10.89 -8.80 -0.75
C ALA A 155 -12.29 -8.72 -1.34
N VAL A 156 -12.42 -8.91 -2.66
CA VAL A 156 -13.73 -8.94 -3.34
C VAL A 156 -14.58 -10.11 -2.83
N SER A 157 -13.98 -11.28 -2.65
CA SER A 157 -14.67 -12.46 -2.11
C SER A 157 -15.23 -12.16 -0.72
N ARG A 158 -14.39 -11.62 0.18
CA ARG A 158 -14.77 -11.29 1.55
C ARG A 158 -15.82 -10.19 1.63
N PHE A 159 -15.70 -9.16 0.80
CA PHE A 159 -16.73 -8.12 0.69
C PHE A 159 -18.07 -8.72 0.26
N THR A 160 -18.06 -9.58 -0.76
CA THR A 160 -19.27 -10.21 -1.29
C THR A 160 -19.95 -11.09 -0.24
N GLU A 161 -19.19 -11.82 0.57
CA GLU A 161 -19.73 -12.57 1.73
C GLU A 161 -20.46 -11.65 2.72
N LEU A 162 -19.83 -10.53 3.09
CA LEU A 162 -20.33 -9.60 4.11
C LEU A 162 -21.48 -8.71 3.62
N ALA A 163 -21.57 -8.46 2.31
CA ALA A 163 -22.59 -7.62 1.70
C ALA A 163 -23.90 -8.37 1.37
N ARG A 164 -23.96 -9.69 1.55
CA ARG A 164 -25.18 -10.49 1.27
C ARG A 164 -26.34 -10.11 2.19
N PRO A 165 -27.56 -9.91 1.66
CA PRO A 165 -28.76 -9.73 2.47
C PRO A 165 -28.95 -10.91 3.44
N GLY A 166 -29.18 -10.62 4.73
CA GLY A 166 -29.38 -11.65 5.77
C GLY A 166 -28.12 -12.07 6.54
N ALA A 167 -26.91 -11.75 6.07
CA ALA A 167 -25.67 -12.09 6.79
C ALA A 167 -25.55 -11.41 8.19
N ARG A 168 -26.34 -10.36 8.44
CA ARG A 168 -26.35 -9.57 9.70
C ARG A 168 -27.52 -9.87 10.63
N ALA A 169 -28.35 -10.87 10.34
CA ALA A 169 -29.53 -11.21 11.16
C ALA A 169 -29.20 -11.78 12.57
N GLY A 170 -27.93 -11.89 12.93
CA GLY A 170 -27.46 -12.39 14.24
C GLY A 170 -26.78 -11.35 15.14
N VAL A 171 -26.76 -10.05 14.78
CA VAL A 171 -26.15 -9.01 15.62
C VAL A 171 -27.23 -8.35 16.49
N PRO A 172 -27.20 -8.46 17.83
CA PRO A 172 -28.19 -7.82 18.71
C PRO A 172 -28.05 -6.29 18.64
N GLY A 173 -29.14 -5.57 18.33
CA GLY A 173 -29.24 -4.12 18.59
C GLY A 173 -29.57 -3.17 17.43
N LEU A 174 -29.96 -3.65 16.23
CA LEU A 174 -30.48 -2.77 15.17
C LEU A 174 -31.97 -3.04 14.91
N PRO A 175 -32.83 -2.00 14.75
CA PRO A 175 -34.26 -2.19 14.52
C PRO A 175 -34.48 -2.92 13.19
N GLY A 176 -35.18 -4.05 13.24
CA GLY A 176 -35.55 -4.83 12.06
C GLY A 176 -36.54 -4.07 11.19
N GLY A 177 -36.08 -3.60 10.03
CA GLY A 177 -36.96 -3.17 8.94
C GLY A 177 -37.53 -4.39 8.24
N SER A 178 -38.86 -4.47 8.14
CA SER A 178 -39.60 -5.53 7.46
C SER A 178 -39.17 -5.66 5.99
N ALA A 179 -38.73 -6.86 5.61
CA ALA A 179 -38.38 -7.21 4.24
C ALA A 179 -39.61 -7.15 3.32
N GLY A 180 -39.64 -6.15 2.43
CA GLY A 180 -40.52 -6.15 1.27
C GLY A 180 -40.03 -7.19 0.26
N SER A 181 -40.88 -8.17 -0.03
CA SER A 181 -40.67 -9.20 -1.05
C SER A 181 -40.77 -8.59 -2.45
N SER A 182 -39.64 -8.23 -3.04
CA SER A 182 -39.54 -7.97 -4.48
C SER A 182 -38.28 -8.64 -5.05
N GLY A 183 -38.45 -9.87 -5.56
CA GLY A 183 -37.92 -10.39 -6.83
C GLY A 183 -36.42 -10.43 -7.17
N ASP A 184 -35.56 -9.53 -6.68
CA ASP A 184 -34.18 -9.36 -7.16
C ASP A 184 -33.14 -9.67 -6.07
N SER A 185 -33.26 -10.82 -5.41
CA SER A 185 -32.30 -11.30 -4.40
C SER A 185 -31.14 -12.11 -5.00
N ALA A 186 -30.78 -11.84 -6.25
CA ALA A 186 -29.59 -12.41 -6.87
C ALA A 186 -28.34 -11.69 -6.35
N GLY A 187 -27.54 -12.39 -5.54
CA GLY A 187 -26.24 -11.89 -5.09
C GLY A 187 -25.38 -11.46 -6.28
N MET A 188 -24.75 -10.29 -6.16
CA MET A 188 -23.90 -9.73 -7.20
C MET A 188 -22.58 -10.51 -7.25
N ASN A 189 -22.27 -11.12 -8.39
CA ASN A 189 -20.95 -11.70 -8.64
C ASN A 189 -19.98 -10.57 -8.98
N LEU A 190 -19.02 -10.33 -8.08
CA LEU A 190 -17.96 -9.35 -8.24
C LEU A 190 -16.63 -10.08 -8.43
N ALA A 191 -15.79 -9.57 -9.32
CA ALA A 191 -14.46 -10.11 -9.57
C ALA A 191 -13.44 -9.00 -9.81
N VAL A 192 -12.17 -9.29 -9.52
CA VAL A 192 -11.05 -8.50 -10.02
C VAL A 192 -10.76 -9.00 -11.44
N ARG A 193 -10.85 -8.13 -12.44
CA ARG A 193 -10.65 -8.51 -13.84
C ARG A 193 -9.21 -8.27 -14.29
N ALA A 194 -8.64 -7.14 -13.91
CA ALA A 194 -7.30 -6.74 -14.31
C ALA A 194 -6.59 -5.98 -13.18
N LEU A 195 -5.27 -6.10 -13.16
CA LEU A 195 -4.36 -5.45 -12.24
C LEU A 195 -3.19 -4.88 -13.03
N VAL A 196 -2.99 -3.57 -12.95
CA VAL A 196 -1.80 -2.91 -13.52
C VAL A 196 -0.87 -2.55 -12.37
N LYS A 197 0.28 -3.22 -12.32
CA LYS A 197 1.28 -3.09 -11.29
C LYS A 197 2.36 -2.07 -11.66
N THR A 198 2.70 -1.25 -10.69
CA THR A 198 3.76 -0.25 -10.71
C THR A 198 4.53 -0.28 -9.38
N ILE A 199 3.86 -0.64 -8.28
CA ILE A 199 4.44 -0.80 -6.96
C ILE A 199 5.29 -2.07 -6.93
N PRO A 200 6.62 -1.97 -6.67
CA PRO A 200 7.45 -3.15 -6.53
C PRO A 200 6.97 -4.10 -5.42
N ALA A 201 6.85 -5.38 -5.75
CA ALA A 201 6.43 -6.41 -4.80
C ALA A 201 7.58 -6.79 -3.85
N GLY A 202 7.24 -7.29 -2.66
CA GLY A 202 8.23 -7.69 -1.64
C GLY A 202 9.13 -6.56 -1.13
N ALA A 203 8.68 -5.31 -1.28
CA ALA A 203 9.49 -4.10 -1.07
C ALA A 203 9.18 -3.35 0.24
N GLY A 204 8.17 -3.76 0.99
CA GLY A 204 7.70 -3.00 2.17
C GLY A 204 6.82 -1.79 1.84
N LEU A 205 6.41 -1.64 0.57
CA LEU A 205 5.57 -0.55 0.05
C LEU A 205 4.05 -0.80 0.14
N GLY A 206 3.64 -1.96 0.63
CA GLY A 206 2.21 -2.27 0.87
C GLY A 206 1.38 -2.55 -0.38
N GLY A 207 1.98 -2.85 -1.54
CA GLY A 207 1.27 -3.01 -2.81
C GLY A 207 0.09 -4.00 -2.78
N GLY A 208 0.26 -5.20 -2.20
CA GLY A 208 -0.84 -6.17 -2.08
C GLY A 208 -2.02 -5.67 -1.22
N SER A 209 -1.72 -4.96 -0.13
CA SER A 209 -2.73 -4.33 0.73
C SER A 209 -3.43 -3.17 0.02
N ALA A 210 -2.69 -2.41 -0.80
CA ALA A 210 -3.23 -1.35 -1.64
C ALA A 210 -4.19 -1.91 -2.71
N ASP A 211 -3.80 -3.00 -3.38
CA ASP A 211 -4.66 -3.69 -4.37
C ASP A 211 -5.96 -4.18 -3.71
N ALA A 212 -5.86 -4.77 -2.52
CA ALA A 212 -7.01 -5.22 -1.75
C ALA A 212 -7.94 -4.07 -1.38
N ALA A 213 -7.40 -2.96 -0.88
CA ALA A 213 -8.19 -1.78 -0.56
C ALA A 213 -8.90 -1.18 -1.79
N ALA A 214 -8.20 -1.11 -2.94
CA ALA A 214 -8.79 -0.66 -4.20
C ALA A 214 -9.92 -1.60 -4.67
N ALA A 215 -9.73 -2.91 -4.52
CA ALA A 215 -10.73 -3.90 -4.86
C ALA A 215 -11.99 -3.78 -3.96
N LEU A 216 -11.82 -3.55 -2.66
CA LEU A 216 -12.94 -3.28 -1.73
C LEU A 216 -13.71 -2.02 -2.13
N ARG A 217 -13.00 -0.93 -2.46
CA ARG A 217 -13.64 0.32 -2.92
C ARG A 217 -14.44 0.10 -4.21
N GLY A 218 -13.86 -0.61 -5.18
CA GLY A 218 -14.54 -0.91 -6.45
C GLY A 218 -15.78 -1.79 -6.25
N ALA A 219 -15.67 -2.83 -5.42
CA ALA A 219 -16.79 -3.70 -5.05
C ALA A 219 -17.93 -2.92 -4.39
N ALA A 220 -17.59 -2.03 -3.44
CA ALA A 220 -18.57 -1.17 -2.79
C ALA A 220 -19.26 -0.22 -3.79
N LEU A 221 -18.50 0.44 -4.67
CA LEU A 221 -19.02 1.36 -5.70
C LEU A 221 -19.94 0.71 -6.73
N LEU A 222 -19.66 -0.55 -7.10
CA LEU A 222 -20.54 -1.29 -8.02
C LEU A 222 -21.83 -1.73 -7.31
N THR A 223 -21.73 -2.13 -6.03
CA THR A 223 -22.87 -2.57 -5.20
C THR A 223 -23.87 -1.44 -4.93
N ALA A 224 -23.43 -0.35 -4.28
CA ALA A 224 -23.29 0.85 -5.09
C ALA A 224 -24.44 1.29 -5.99
N ALA A 225 -23.98 1.50 -7.21
CA ALA A 225 -24.74 1.95 -8.34
C ALA A 225 -25.93 1.03 -8.67
N ARG A 226 -25.85 -0.27 -8.37
CA ARG A 226 -26.95 -1.21 -8.64
C ARG A 226 -28.10 -1.09 -7.64
N ALA A 227 -27.84 -0.66 -6.40
CA ALA A 227 -28.88 -0.43 -5.40
C ALA A 227 -29.73 0.84 -5.62
N GLY A 228 -29.58 1.52 -6.77
CA GLY A 228 -30.35 2.72 -7.09
C GLY A 228 -29.81 4.02 -6.48
N GLY A 229 -28.60 4.00 -5.90
CA GLY A 229 -27.93 5.19 -5.42
C GLY A 229 -27.74 6.21 -6.56
N THR A 230 -28.09 7.48 -6.32
CA THR A 230 -27.78 8.58 -7.23
C THR A 230 -26.26 8.75 -7.28
N MET A 231 -25.65 8.18 -8.32
CA MET A 231 -24.26 8.39 -8.66
C MET A 231 -24.18 9.72 -9.41
N GLU A 232 -23.63 10.77 -8.79
CA GLU A 232 -23.19 11.93 -9.58
C GLU A 232 -22.10 11.41 -10.55
N SER A 233 -22.45 11.31 -11.83
CA SER A 233 -21.59 10.73 -12.84
C SER A 233 -20.57 11.78 -13.28
N GLY A 234 -19.37 11.73 -12.72
CA GLY A 234 -18.17 12.30 -13.34
C GLY A 234 -17.28 11.17 -13.81
N TYR A 235 -17.23 10.91 -15.12
CA TYR A 235 -16.10 10.20 -15.71
C TYR A 235 -15.04 11.26 -15.98
N GLU A 236 -13.93 11.23 -15.26
CA GLU A 236 -12.74 11.94 -15.69
C GLU A 236 -11.84 10.91 -16.38
N THR A 237 -11.23 11.29 -17.49
CA THR A 237 -10.11 10.53 -18.01
C THR A 237 -8.97 10.74 -17.01
N ALA A 238 -8.45 9.68 -16.38
CA ALA A 238 -7.18 9.75 -15.68
C ALA A 238 -6.13 10.35 -16.62
N GLU A 239 -5.10 10.99 -16.06
CA GLU A 239 -4.00 11.60 -16.82
C GLU A 239 -3.36 10.65 -17.85
N ASP A 240 -3.54 9.34 -17.66
CA ASP A 240 -3.00 8.28 -18.51
C ASP A 240 -3.94 7.82 -19.64
N GLY A 241 -5.11 8.44 -19.79
CA GLY A 241 -6.11 8.14 -20.83
C GLY A 241 -7.20 7.14 -20.41
N ARG A 242 -7.16 6.58 -19.19
CA ARG A 242 -8.13 5.57 -18.73
C ARG A 242 -9.36 6.22 -18.07
N PRO A 243 -10.56 5.64 -18.18
CA PRO A 243 -11.72 6.16 -17.46
C PRO A 243 -11.52 5.98 -15.95
N ALA A 244 -11.25 7.08 -15.24
CA ALA A 244 -11.25 7.14 -13.79
C ALA A 244 -12.60 7.69 -13.33
N TYR A 245 -13.32 6.87 -12.57
CA TYR A 245 -14.57 7.31 -12.00
C TYR A 245 -14.30 8.23 -10.81
N ARG A 246 -14.86 9.44 -10.83
CA ARG A 246 -14.90 10.31 -9.66
C ARG A 246 -15.76 9.60 -8.62
N SER A 247 -15.14 9.04 -7.59
CA SER A 247 -15.87 8.40 -6.49
C SER A 247 -16.76 9.46 -5.83
N PRO A 248 -18.08 9.26 -5.72
CA PRO A 248 -18.83 9.87 -4.63
C PRO A 248 -18.11 9.52 -3.33
N ALA A 249 -18.22 10.37 -2.31
CA ALA A 249 -17.89 9.94 -0.96
C ALA A 249 -18.77 8.72 -0.65
N TRP A 250 -18.22 7.51 -0.77
CA TRP A 250 -18.99 6.26 -0.64
C TRP A 250 -19.58 6.08 0.76
N GLU A 251 -19.22 6.95 1.71
CA GLU A 251 -19.90 7.18 2.99
C GLU A 251 -21.43 7.32 2.84
N THR A 252 -21.87 7.87 1.72
CA THR A 252 -23.30 8.03 1.42
C THR A 252 -23.95 6.77 0.84
N VAL A 253 -23.17 5.72 0.57
CA VAL A 253 -23.70 4.44 0.12
C VAL A 253 -23.63 3.41 1.25
N ALA A 254 -24.74 2.73 1.48
CA ALA A 254 -24.80 1.46 2.19
C ALA A 254 -23.68 0.50 1.71
N GLY A 255 -22.53 0.49 2.42
CA GLY A 255 -21.33 -0.23 1.99
C GLY A 255 -20.09 -0.05 2.88
N ALA A 256 -20.11 0.94 3.78
CA ALA A 256 -19.00 1.21 4.70
C ALA A 256 -18.61 0.05 5.61
N ALA A 257 -19.60 -0.62 6.20
CA ALA A 257 -19.34 -1.62 7.22
C ALA A 257 -18.73 -2.92 6.63
N PRO A 258 -19.22 -3.48 5.51
CA PRO A 258 -18.54 -4.60 4.84
C PRO A 258 -17.11 -4.28 4.41
N VAL A 259 -16.81 -3.05 3.96
CA VAL A 259 -15.43 -2.64 3.62
C VAL A 259 -14.53 -2.66 4.85
N LYS A 260 -14.96 -2.04 5.96
CA LYS A 260 -14.17 -1.97 7.20
C LYS A 260 -13.87 -3.36 7.76
N GLU A 261 -14.89 -4.21 7.81
CA GLU A 261 -14.78 -5.57 8.34
C GLU A 261 -13.94 -6.47 7.42
N ALA A 262 -14.13 -6.39 6.10
CA ALA A 262 -13.28 -7.10 5.15
C ALA A 262 -11.82 -6.66 5.29
N ALA A 263 -11.55 -5.35 5.28
CA ALA A 263 -10.20 -4.80 5.42
C ALA A 263 -9.50 -5.31 6.68
N ALA A 264 -10.17 -5.26 7.83
CA ALA A 264 -9.61 -5.75 9.09
C ALA A 264 -9.28 -7.26 9.06
N SER A 265 -10.05 -8.06 8.32
CA SER A 265 -9.82 -9.51 8.21
C SER A 265 -8.73 -9.92 7.20
N LEU A 266 -8.32 -9.02 6.30
CA LEU A 266 -7.39 -9.34 5.21
C LEU A 266 -5.92 -9.12 5.59
N GLY A 267 -5.64 -8.15 6.45
CA GLY A 267 -4.29 -7.86 6.94
C GLY A 267 -4.18 -6.49 7.60
N ALA A 268 -3.14 -6.28 8.41
CA ALA A 268 -2.98 -5.09 9.25
C ALA A 268 -2.83 -3.78 8.45
N ASP A 269 -2.23 -3.84 7.25
CA ASP A 269 -2.03 -2.67 6.39
C ASP A 269 -3.26 -2.33 5.53
N VAL A 270 -4.22 -3.25 5.37
CA VAL A 270 -5.39 -3.03 4.48
C VAL A 270 -6.31 -1.92 5.01
N PRO A 271 -6.63 -1.83 6.32
CA PRO A 271 -7.37 -0.71 6.89
C PRO A 271 -6.75 0.67 6.56
N PHE A 272 -5.43 0.81 6.69
CA PHE A 272 -4.75 2.04 6.32
C PHE A 272 -4.79 2.28 4.81
N ALA A 273 -4.59 1.25 3.98
CA ALA A 273 -4.66 1.38 2.53
C ALA A 273 -6.06 1.77 2.01
N VAL A 274 -7.11 1.46 2.78
CA VAL A 274 -8.46 1.99 2.55
C VAL A 274 -8.52 3.47 2.88
N ALA A 275 -8.00 3.89 4.04
CA ALA A 275 -8.05 5.27 4.53
C ALA A 275 -7.18 6.26 3.71
N GLY A 276 -5.94 5.87 3.39
CA GLY A 276 -4.95 6.70 2.72
C GLY A 276 -4.42 7.87 3.56
N GLY A 277 -3.57 8.70 2.94
CA GLY A 277 -3.01 9.90 3.56
C GLY A 277 -1.87 9.59 4.51
N ALA A 278 -1.85 10.27 5.67
CA ALA A 278 -0.87 10.06 6.72
C ALA A 278 -1.58 9.55 7.98
N ALA A 279 -0.96 8.64 8.73
CA ALA A 279 -1.54 8.15 9.98
C ALA A 279 -0.49 7.67 10.98
N LEU A 280 -0.70 7.99 12.25
CA LEU A 280 0.04 7.36 13.35
C LEU A 280 -0.65 6.05 13.71
N ALA A 281 0.04 4.93 13.56
CA ALA A 281 -0.49 3.59 13.73
C ALA A 281 0.16 2.83 14.89
N MET A 282 -0.64 1.99 15.52
CA MET A 282 -0.36 1.16 16.68
C MET A 282 -0.96 -0.25 16.50
N GLY A 283 -0.72 -1.15 17.46
CA GLY A 283 -1.15 -2.54 17.36
C GLY A 283 -0.21 -3.28 16.41
N THR A 284 -0.72 -4.12 15.52
CA THR A 284 0.03 -4.64 14.37
C THR A 284 0.09 -3.66 13.18
N GLY A 285 -0.45 -2.44 13.33
CA GLY A 285 -0.62 -1.43 12.28
C GLY A 285 -2.08 -1.14 11.94
N GLU A 286 -3.02 -1.93 12.48
CA GLU A 286 -4.46 -1.87 12.19
C GLU A 286 -5.19 -0.76 12.94
N ARG A 287 -4.60 -0.22 14.02
CA ARG A 287 -5.19 0.85 14.82
C ARG A 287 -4.45 2.15 14.55
N PHE A 288 -5.11 3.12 13.93
CA PHE A 288 -4.43 4.36 13.56
C PHE A 288 -5.29 5.60 13.72
N ALA A 289 -4.62 6.74 13.84
CA ALA A 289 -5.22 8.07 13.80
C ALA A 289 -4.69 8.82 12.58
N CYS A 290 -5.58 9.31 11.73
CA CYS A 290 -5.21 10.07 10.55
C CYS A 290 -4.60 11.42 10.94
N LEU A 291 -3.60 11.85 10.19
CA LEU A 291 -2.90 13.11 10.34
C LEU A 291 -3.01 13.91 9.04
N PRO A 292 -2.82 15.24 9.08
CA PRO A 292 -2.58 16.02 7.89
C PRO A 292 -1.39 15.42 7.13
N ALA A 293 -1.58 15.23 5.85
CA ALA A 293 -0.57 14.63 5.00
C ALA A 293 0.27 15.68 4.29
N LEU A 294 1.49 15.31 3.94
CA LEU A 294 2.43 16.13 3.22
C LEU A 294 2.41 15.80 1.74
N ASP A 295 2.74 16.81 0.93
CA ASP A 295 3.00 16.69 -0.50
C ASP A 295 4.49 16.92 -0.77
N TRP A 296 5.35 16.11 -0.14
CA TRP A 296 6.79 16.17 -0.36
C TRP A 296 7.22 15.18 -1.43
N PRO A 297 8.13 15.56 -2.34
CA PRO A 297 8.71 14.63 -3.27
C PRO A 297 9.50 13.53 -2.56
N VAL A 298 9.45 12.32 -3.11
CA VAL A 298 10.12 11.15 -2.58
C VAL A 298 10.81 10.37 -3.70
N VAL A 299 12.04 9.92 -3.43
CA VAL A 299 12.73 8.93 -4.25
C VAL A 299 12.69 7.59 -3.54
N VAL A 300 12.20 6.56 -4.21
CA VAL A 300 12.20 5.17 -3.75
C VAL A 300 13.33 4.43 -4.44
N VAL A 301 14.13 3.71 -3.64
CA VAL A 301 15.20 2.83 -4.11
C VAL A 301 14.79 1.41 -3.82
N LYS A 302 14.58 0.62 -4.88
CA LYS A 302 14.24 -0.80 -4.78
C LYS A 302 15.33 -1.67 -5.40
N PRO A 303 16.18 -2.32 -4.59
CA PRO A 303 17.14 -3.31 -5.08
C PRO A 303 16.47 -4.49 -5.79
N SER A 304 17.26 -5.28 -6.51
CA SER A 304 16.83 -6.44 -7.32
C SER A 304 16.29 -7.65 -6.53
N PHE A 305 16.08 -7.54 -5.22
CA PHE A 305 15.51 -8.60 -4.39
C PHE A 305 14.37 -8.06 -3.52
N GLY A 306 13.46 -8.94 -3.12
CA GLY A 306 12.42 -8.66 -2.12
C GLY A 306 12.71 -9.39 -0.80
N LEU A 307 12.05 -8.98 0.28
CA LEU A 307 12.16 -9.63 1.59
C LEU A 307 10.79 -10.10 2.07
N ALA A 308 10.73 -11.33 2.57
CA ALA A 308 9.53 -11.84 3.22
C ALA A 308 9.41 -11.24 4.62
N THR A 309 8.32 -10.52 4.88
CA THR A 309 8.10 -9.84 6.17
C THR A 309 8.23 -10.79 7.37
N ALA A 310 7.66 -11.99 7.28
CA ALA A 310 7.73 -12.99 8.35
C ALA A 310 9.17 -13.45 8.65
N GLU A 311 10.02 -13.52 7.63
CA GLU A 311 11.43 -13.87 7.81
C GLU A 311 12.23 -12.75 8.48
N VAL A 312 11.96 -11.49 8.12
CA VAL A 312 12.60 -10.33 8.76
C VAL A 312 12.25 -10.25 10.24
N PHE A 313 10.98 -10.45 10.61
CA PHE A 313 10.58 -10.51 12.02
C PHE A 313 11.20 -11.70 12.77
N ARG A 314 11.37 -12.84 12.10
CA ARG A 314 12.09 -13.99 12.68
C ARG A 314 13.56 -13.67 12.95
N TRP A 315 14.26 -13.01 12.04
CA TRP A 315 15.63 -12.56 12.28
C TRP A 315 15.70 -11.54 13.40
N TYR A 316 14.73 -10.62 13.47
CA TYR A 316 14.65 -9.63 14.51
C TYR A 316 14.47 -10.26 15.91
N ASP A 317 13.63 -11.29 16.02
CA ASP A 317 13.48 -12.06 17.27
C ASP A 317 14.77 -12.78 17.67
N GLN A 318 15.51 -13.32 16.69
CA GLN A 318 16.78 -14.00 16.92
C GLN A 318 17.85 -13.05 17.46
N ASP A 319 17.97 -11.87 16.88
CA ASP A 319 19.03 -10.91 17.21
C ASP A 319 18.76 -10.20 18.55
N ARG A 320 17.49 -9.94 18.91
CA ARG A 320 17.14 -9.30 20.19
C ARG A 320 17.25 -10.22 21.42
N GLY A 321 17.36 -11.53 21.23
CA GLY A 321 17.48 -12.52 22.32
C GLY A 321 18.70 -12.35 23.24
N GLY A 322 19.62 -11.42 22.95
CA GLY A 322 20.84 -11.16 23.71
C GLY A 322 21.01 -9.74 24.28
N GLU A 323 20.01 -8.84 24.16
CA GLU A 323 20.19 -7.41 24.54
C GLU A 323 20.01 -7.13 26.04
N ASN A 324 20.85 -6.24 26.58
CA ASN A 324 20.84 -5.81 27.97
C ASN A 324 19.64 -4.87 28.25
N GLY A 325 18.72 -5.26 29.14
CA GLY A 325 17.35 -4.71 29.17
C GLY A 325 17.21 -3.19 29.35
N ARG A 326 18.13 -2.52 30.06
CA ARG A 326 18.06 -1.06 30.27
C ARG A 326 18.46 -0.24 29.04
N VAL A 327 19.46 -0.68 28.29
CA VAL A 327 19.94 0.03 27.09
C VAL A 327 18.90 -0.11 25.98
N ALA A 328 18.43 -1.34 25.74
CA ALA A 328 17.39 -1.61 24.76
C ALA A 328 16.08 -0.84 25.04
N GLN A 329 15.69 -0.70 26.32
CA GLN A 329 14.53 0.11 26.70
C GLN A 329 14.72 1.59 26.39
N ARG A 330 15.91 2.14 26.64
CA ARG A 330 16.22 3.55 26.36
C ARG A 330 16.22 3.82 24.86
N GLU A 331 16.88 2.98 24.07
CA GLU A 331 16.89 3.11 22.61
C GLU A 331 15.48 3.00 22.01
N ALA A 332 14.66 2.07 22.53
CA ALA A 332 13.27 1.94 22.12
C ALA A 332 12.45 3.20 22.45
N ALA A 333 12.70 3.85 23.59
CA ALA A 333 12.06 5.11 23.95
C ALA A 333 12.48 6.25 23.01
N GLU A 334 13.79 6.41 22.77
CA GLU A 334 14.32 7.44 21.86
C GLU A 334 13.74 7.30 20.44
N LYS A 335 13.65 6.08 19.91
CA LYS A 335 13.04 5.83 18.59
C LYS A 335 11.54 6.15 18.55
N ARG A 336 10.79 5.89 19.64
CA ARG A 336 9.36 6.25 19.75
C ARG A 336 9.21 7.77 19.74
N ASP A 337 10.02 8.47 20.51
CA ASP A 337 9.99 9.93 20.61
C ASP A 337 10.33 10.60 19.28
N ALA A 338 11.25 10.04 18.51
CA ALA A 338 11.51 10.47 17.13
C ALA A 338 10.25 10.35 16.24
N ILE A 339 9.55 9.21 16.25
CA ILE A 339 8.32 9.03 15.46
C ILE A 339 7.24 10.01 15.88
N LEU A 340 7.02 10.19 17.19
CA LEU A 340 6.03 11.12 17.72
C LEU A 340 6.38 12.58 17.40
N SER A 341 7.67 12.92 17.45
CA SER A 341 8.18 14.22 17.03
C SER A 341 7.87 14.50 15.55
N LEU A 342 8.06 13.51 14.67
CA LEU A 342 7.72 13.67 13.25
C LEU A 342 6.20 13.74 13.02
N ALA A 343 5.41 12.95 13.75
CA ALA A 343 3.95 13.04 13.71
C ALA A 343 3.46 14.46 14.10
N GLN A 344 4.11 15.09 15.08
CA GLN A 344 3.83 16.47 15.45
C GLN A 344 4.19 17.47 14.34
N VAL A 345 5.27 17.23 13.58
CA VAL A 345 5.60 18.02 12.38
C VAL A 345 4.49 17.92 11.34
N LEU A 346 3.98 16.71 11.08
CA LEU A 346 2.87 16.50 10.14
C LEU A 346 1.59 17.23 10.58
N ALA A 347 1.27 17.16 11.88
CA ALA A 347 0.09 17.79 12.45
C ALA A 347 0.15 19.33 12.50
N THR A 348 1.33 19.92 12.34
CA THR A 348 1.51 21.37 12.46
C THR A 348 0.94 22.13 11.25
N THR A 349 0.14 23.14 11.56
CA THR A 349 -0.40 24.10 10.59
C THR A 349 0.58 25.25 10.35
N GLY A 350 0.64 25.74 9.11
CA GLY A 350 1.55 26.80 8.70
C GLY A 350 2.92 26.27 8.27
N GLU A 351 3.38 26.69 7.09
CA GLU A 351 4.59 26.16 6.46
C GLU A 351 5.86 26.52 7.22
N ASP A 352 6.00 27.79 7.65
CA ASP A 352 7.20 28.26 8.36
C ASP A 352 7.41 27.53 9.69
N ARG A 353 6.33 27.39 10.48
CA ARG A 353 6.36 26.66 11.76
C ARG A 353 6.67 25.19 11.55
N ARG A 354 6.14 24.58 10.50
CA ARG A 354 6.44 23.18 10.14
C ARG A 354 7.92 23.03 9.78
N ARG A 355 8.47 23.94 8.97
CA ARG A 355 9.89 23.94 8.58
C ARG A 355 10.79 24.08 9.81
N GLU A 356 10.46 24.97 10.75
CA GLU A 356 11.19 25.13 12.01
C GLU A 356 11.14 23.85 12.88
N GLN A 357 9.95 23.24 13.03
CA GLN A 357 9.83 21.98 13.78
C GLN A 357 10.56 20.83 13.11
N LEU A 358 10.54 20.74 11.78
CA LEU A 358 11.29 19.75 11.03
C LEU A 358 12.80 19.93 11.23
N ALA A 359 13.30 21.15 11.17
CA ALA A 359 14.72 21.44 11.42
C ALA A 359 15.14 21.04 12.84
N ARG A 360 14.27 21.27 13.84
CA ARG A 360 14.49 20.80 15.22
C ARG A 360 14.47 19.28 15.33
N HIS A 361 13.52 18.63 14.65
CA HIS A 361 13.46 17.16 14.59
C HIS A 361 14.76 16.59 14.02
N ILE A 362 15.22 17.08 12.87
CA ILE A 362 16.45 16.62 12.22
C ILE A 362 17.67 16.87 13.10
N THR A 363 17.76 18.04 13.74
CA THR A 363 18.86 18.35 14.67
C THR A 363 18.89 17.41 15.88
N THR A 364 17.73 17.00 16.37
CA THR A 364 17.61 16.19 17.60
C THR A 364 17.78 14.69 17.32
N TRP A 365 17.16 14.19 16.25
CA TRP A 365 17.01 12.76 15.98
C TRP A 365 17.82 12.28 14.77
N GLY A 366 18.38 13.21 13.98
CA GLY A 366 19.07 12.90 12.73
C GLY A 366 18.13 12.82 11.51
N ARG A 367 18.72 12.48 10.35
CA ARG A 367 18.00 12.34 9.07
C ARG A 367 17.50 10.93 8.79
N GLU A 368 18.12 9.90 9.38
CA GLU A 368 17.70 8.51 9.21
C GLU A 368 16.50 8.23 10.12
N LEU A 369 15.38 7.85 9.52
CA LEU A 369 14.15 7.54 10.24
C LEU A 369 14.27 6.18 10.94
N PRO A 370 13.82 6.06 12.20
CA PRO A 370 14.04 4.86 12.99
C PRO A 370 13.25 3.67 12.44
N ASN A 371 13.89 2.55 12.20
CA ASN A 371 13.23 1.30 11.86
C ASN A 371 13.91 0.14 12.60
N ASP A 372 13.22 -0.47 13.56
CA ASP A 372 13.76 -1.57 14.38
C ASP A 372 14.15 -2.81 13.56
N LEU A 373 13.58 -2.99 12.38
CA LEU A 373 13.91 -4.11 11.49
C LEU A 373 15.17 -3.81 10.65
N ALA A 374 15.53 -2.54 10.48
CA ALA A 374 16.60 -2.14 9.57
C ALA A 374 17.99 -2.67 9.95
N PRO A 375 18.46 -2.59 11.21
CA PRO A 375 19.78 -3.12 11.58
C PRO A 375 19.94 -4.61 11.25
N VAL A 376 18.90 -5.39 11.52
CA VAL A 376 18.82 -6.85 11.28
C VAL A 376 18.95 -7.17 9.80
N VAL A 377 18.28 -6.37 8.96
CA VAL A 377 18.34 -6.49 7.50
C VAL A 377 19.70 -6.02 6.98
N TYR A 378 20.20 -4.86 7.39
CA TYR A 378 21.48 -4.34 6.91
C TYR A 378 22.67 -5.27 7.23
N ALA A 379 22.63 -5.93 8.38
CA ALA A 379 23.64 -6.92 8.75
C ALA A 379 23.67 -8.15 7.82
N ARG A 380 22.52 -8.52 7.23
CA ARG A 380 22.36 -9.69 6.36
C ARG A 380 22.48 -9.36 4.87
N PHE A 381 22.21 -8.11 4.50
CA PHE A 381 22.23 -7.64 3.11
C PHE A 381 23.18 -6.46 2.95
N PRO A 382 24.50 -6.71 2.75
CA PRO A 382 25.51 -5.66 2.60
C PRO A 382 25.20 -4.67 1.47
N GLU A 383 24.59 -5.13 0.38
CA GLU A 383 24.14 -4.26 -0.72
C GLU A 383 23.13 -3.20 -0.21
N LEU A 384 22.20 -3.59 0.66
CA LEU A 384 21.23 -2.66 1.22
C LEU A 384 21.89 -1.69 2.21
N SER A 385 22.87 -2.15 2.98
CA SER A 385 23.69 -1.27 3.84
C SER A 385 24.44 -0.22 3.02
N ALA A 386 25.01 -0.61 1.88
CA ALA A 386 25.69 0.32 0.98
C ALA A 386 24.70 1.30 0.31
N TRP A 387 23.49 0.87 -0.03
CA TRP A 387 22.43 1.79 -0.46
C TRP A 387 22.01 2.79 0.62
N ARG A 388 21.90 2.34 1.88
CA ARG A 388 21.67 3.22 3.03
C ARG A 388 22.80 4.25 3.16
N GLU A 389 24.06 3.84 3.04
CA GLU A 389 25.20 4.76 3.10
C GLU A 389 25.17 5.79 1.98
N ARG A 390 24.76 5.40 0.78
CA ARG A 390 24.56 6.33 -0.33
C ARG A 390 23.44 7.33 -0.07
N LEU A 391 22.34 6.93 0.58
CA LEU A 391 21.29 7.85 1.04
C LEU A 391 21.78 8.77 2.16
N ALA A 392 22.59 8.26 3.08
CA ALA A 392 23.19 9.06 4.14
C ALA A 392 24.13 10.14 3.58
N ALA A 393 24.84 9.85 2.48
CA ALA A 393 25.72 10.80 1.79
C ALA A 393 24.98 11.76 0.84
N SER A 394 23.67 11.58 0.62
CA SER A 394 22.91 12.40 -0.33
C SER A 394 22.31 13.66 0.32
N SER A 395 21.70 14.47 -0.53
CA SER A 395 20.92 15.67 -0.19
C SER A 395 19.53 15.37 0.40
N ALA A 396 19.21 14.11 0.72
CA ALA A 396 17.95 13.73 1.32
C ALA A 396 17.65 14.53 2.61
N LEU A 397 16.41 15.00 2.73
CA LEU A 397 15.92 15.69 3.91
C LEU A 397 15.73 14.71 5.07
N LEU A 398 15.07 13.60 4.78
CA LEU A 398 14.88 12.43 5.64
C LEU A 398 15.00 11.18 4.76
N TYR A 399 15.48 10.07 5.31
CA TYR A 399 15.58 8.81 4.57
C TYR A 399 15.40 7.61 5.50
N GLY A 400 15.15 6.43 4.94
CA GLY A 400 15.10 5.20 5.73
C GLY A 400 14.63 4.00 4.94
N MET A 401 14.60 2.84 5.61
CA MET A 401 13.97 1.62 5.09
C MET A 401 12.49 1.61 5.45
N THR A 402 11.61 1.29 4.50
CA THR A 402 10.17 1.20 4.76
C THR A 402 9.74 -0.22 5.14
N GLY A 403 9.03 -0.36 6.25
CA GLY A 403 8.52 -1.64 6.73
C GLY A 403 9.63 -2.67 6.95
N SER A 404 9.44 -3.89 6.45
CA SER A 404 10.45 -4.95 6.44
C SER A 404 11.49 -4.82 5.33
N GLY A 405 11.42 -3.77 4.50
CA GLY A 405 12.20 -3.65 3.27
C GLY A 405 11.70 -4.57 2.16
N SER A 406 12.45 -4.72 1.06
CA SER A 406 13.80 -4.19 0.81
C SER A 406 13.88 -2.75 0.31
N ALA A 407 12.75 -2.04 0.12
CA ALA A 407 12.85 -0.66 -0.37
C ALA A 407 13.38 0.30 0.70
N LEU A 408 14.22 1.21 0.22
CA LEU A 408 14.61 2.42 0.92
C LEU A 408 13.89 3.61 0.27
N PHE A 409 13.79 4.71 0.99
CA PHE A 409 13.26 5.96 0.46
C PHE A 409 14.05 7.16 0.98
N ALA A 410 13.98 8.26 0.23
CA ALA A 410 14.47 9.57 0.64
C ALA A 410 13.46 10.65 0.28
N LEU A 411 13.12 11.49 1.26
CA LEU A 411 12.29 12.68 1.06
C LEU A 411 13.17 13.84 0.62
N ALA A 412 12.67 14.63 -0.33
CA ALA A 412 13.35 15.81 -0.82
C ALA A 412 12.68 17.10 -0.33
N ASP A 413 13.47 18.16 -0.21
CA ASP A 413 12.98 19.50 0.08
C ASP A 413 12.50 20.18 -1.21
N GLY A 414 11.24 19.91 -1.57
CA GLY A 414 10.58 20.43 -2.78
C GLY A 414 11.22 19.96 -4.11
N GLU A 415 10.75 20.52 -5.23
CA GLU A 415 11.23 20.15 -6.57
C GLU A 415 12.74 20.36 -6.78
N PRO A 416 13.35 21.47 -6.33
CA PRO A 416 14.80 21.65 -6.49
C PRO A 416 15.59 20.61 -5.69
N GLY A 417 15.08 20.21 -4.52
CA GLY A 417 15.63 19.10 -3.75
C GLY A 417 15.50 17.77 -4.49
N LEU A 418 14.35 17.51 -5.11
CA LEU A 418 14.10 16.29 -5.87
C LEU A 418 15.10 16.15 -7.01
N ALA A 419 15.33 17.21 -7.79
CA ALA A 419 16.27 17.18 -8.92
C ALA A 419 17.70 16.81 -8.45
N ARG A 420 18.19 17.45 -7.38
CA ARG A 420 19.51 17.14 -6.81
C ARG A 420 19.60 15.70 -6.30
N LEU A 421 18.59 15.27 -5.53
CA LEU A 421 18.52 13.93 -4.97
C LEU A 421 18.46 12.87 -6.08
N TRP A 422 17.68 13.13 -7.13
CA TRP A 422 17.60 12.28 -8.31
C TRP A 422 18.96 12.12 -8.98
N ASP A 423 19.65 13.24 -9.25
CA ASP A 423 20.98 13.20 -9.85
C ASP A 423 21.96 12.41 -9.00
N GLU A 424 21.90 12.51 -7.67
CA GLU A 424 22.78 11.78 -6.75
C GLU A 424 22.50 10.27 -6.71
N LEU A 425 21.23 9.85 -6.75
CA LEU A 425 20.83 8.45 -6.57
C LEU A 425 20.72 7.68 -7.88
N ALA A 426 20.26 8.33 -8.96
CA ALA A 426 20.02 7.70 -10.25
C ALA A 426 21.28 7.58 -11.12
N ARG A 427 22.43 8.11 -10.67
CA ARG A 427 23.74 7.87 -11.29
C ARG A 427 24.11 6.39 -11.25
N GLU A 428 24.40 5.81 -12.41
CA GLU A 428 24.86 4.42 -12.53
C GLU A 428 26.25 4.19 -11.93
N HIS A 429 27.15 5.16 -12.09
CA HIS A 429 28.48 5.10 -11.48
C HIS A 429 28.36 5.12 -9.94
N GLY A 430 29.01 4.16 -9.28
CA GLY A 430 28.96 4.02 -7.83
C GLY A 430 27.63 3.45 -7.29
N ALA A 431 26.79 2.84 -8.13
CA ALA A 431 25.64 2.05 -7.65
C ALA A 431 26.14 0.82 -6.86
N PRO A 432 25.72 0.63 -5.60
CA PRO A 432 26.10 -0.54 -4.80
C PRO A 432 25.69 -1.89 -5.39
N GLY A 433 24.64 -1.88 -6.20
CA GLY A 433 24.12 -3.04 -6.89
C GLY A 433 22.93 -2.65 -7.78
N PRO A 434 22.31 -3.61 -8.49
CA PRO A 434 21.17 -3.34 -9.34
C PRO A 434 19.95 -2.87 -8.53
N ALA A 435 19.44 -1.69 -8.86
CA ALA A 435 18.25 -1.13 -8.21
C ALA A 435 17.39 -0.32 -9.18
N LEU A 436 16.08 -0.35 -8.95
CA LEU A 436 15.11 0.52 -9.56
C LEU A 436 14.93 1.77 -8.69
N ILE A 437 15.22 2.93 -9.27
CA ILE A 437 15.06 4.25 -8.66
C ILE A 437 13.77 4.87 -9.23
N LEU A 438 12.84 5.26 -8.36
CA LEU A 438 11.55 5.85 -8.73
C LEU A 438 11.38 7.18 -8.04
N ALA A 439 11.09 8.24 -8.79
CA ALA A 439 10.65 9.51 -8.24
C ALA A 439 9.12 9.56 -8.22
N SER A 440 8.58 9.97 -7.08
CA SER A 440 7.15 10.12 -6.82
C SER A 440 6.94 11.23 -5.80
N ARG A 441 5.75 11.28 -5.21
CA ARG A 441 5.41 12.22 -4.13
C ARG A 441 4.68 11.51 -3.02
N LEU A 442 4.86 12.00 -1.81
CA LEU A 442 3.90 11.75 -0.75
C LEU A 442 2.57 12.38 -1.17
N THR A 443 1.45 11.67 -0.99
CA THR A 443 0.13 12.17 -1.37
C THR A 443 -0.76 12.27 -0.14
N PRO A 444 -1.62 13.29 -0.06
CA PRO A 444 -2.63 13.37 0.99
C PRO A 444 -3.69 12.26 0.96
N GLY A 445 -3.56 11.34 0.01
CA GLY A 445 -4.51 10.29 -0.23
C GLY A 445 -5.61 10.80 -1.16
N TRP A 446 -6.73 10.09 -1.14
CA TRP A 446 -7.97 10.51 -1.79
C TRP A 446 -8.79 11.28 -0.75
N PRO A 447 -9.75 12.16 -1.13
CA PRO A 447 -10.60 12.85 -0.16
C PRO A 447 -11.06 11.87 0.92
N ALA A 448 -10.64 12.18 2.15
CA ALA A 448 -10.61 11.23 3.25
C ALA A 448 -12.01 10.65 3.49
N ILE A 449 -12.02 9.33 3.56
CA ILE A 449 -13.11 8.52 4.05
C ILE A 449 -13.28 8.86 5.54
N GLY A 450 -14.51 9.17 5.96
CA GLY A 450 -15.04 9.18 7.32
C GLY A 450 -14.95 7.82 8.00
N LEU A 451 -13.74 7.27 8.07
CA LEU A 451 -13.29 6.39 9.12
C LEU A 451 -13.09 7.28 10.35
N THR A 452 -14.20 7.73 10.94
CA THR A 452 -14.16 8.11 12.35
C THR A 452 -13.59 6.93 13.10
N ALA A 453 -12.53 7.22 13.86
CA ALA A 453 -11.93 6.36 14.86
C ALA A 453 -13.03 5.62 15.65
N LEU A 454 -12.71 4.42 16.12
CA LEU A 454 -13.55 3.61 17.01
C LEU A 454 -14.41 4.48 17.94
N PRO A 455 -15.74 4.26 18.04
CA PRO A 455 -16.55 4.94 19.04
C PRO A 455 -16.00 4.56 20.42
N GLY A 456 -15.37 5.52 21.09
CA GLY A 456 -14.66 5.31 22.37
C GLY A 456 -13.25 5.89 22.42
N GLY A 457 -12.67 6.27 21.28
CA GLY A 457 -11.45 7.08 21.23
C GLY A 457 -11.78 8.56 21.23
N SER A 458 -11.96 9.17 22.39
CA SER A 458 -11.90 10.62 22.51
C SER A 458 -10.57 11.07 21.91
N ILE A 459 -10.61 11.90 20.86
CA ILE A 459 -9.50 12.79 20.56
C ILE A 459 -9.36 13.65 21.83
N VAL A 460 -8.44 13.29 22.72
CA VAL A 460 -8.00 14.21 23.77
C VAL A 460 -7.42 15.39 23.02
N GLY A 461 -8.16 16.50 23.02
CA GLY A 461 -7.82 17.68 22.26
C GLY A 461 -6.41 18.14 22.60
N MET A 462 -5.55 18.27 21.58
CA MET A 462 -4.26 18.97 21.69
C MET A 462 -4.43 20.50 21.78
N ASN A 463 -5.46 20.95 22.49
CA ASN A 463 -5.69 22.34 22.89
C ASN A 463 -5.92 22.39 24.41
N ARG A 464 -4.96 21.85 25.19
CA ARG A 464 -4.63 22.22 26.59
C ARG A 464 -3.59 21.24 27.14
N LEU A 465 -2.35 21.30 26.64
CA LEU A 465 -1.19 20.92 27.47
C LEU A 465 -0.65 22.20 28.10
N GLY A 466 -1.40 22.67 29.10
CA GLY A 466 -1.02 23.74 30.01
C GLY A 466 -1.15 23.23 31.43
N ARG A 467 -0.01 22.87 32.03
CA ARG A 467 0.28 22.69 33.47
C ARG A 467 -0.56 21.65 34.24
N GLY A 468 0.07 20.52 34.56
CA GLY A 468 -0.37 19.60 35.62
C GLY A 468 0.37 18.26 35.53
N ASN A 469 1.10 17.89 36.59
CA ASN A 469 2.05 16.78 36.65
C ASN A 469 1.43 15.38 36.39
N ASP A 470 1.92 14.67 35.37
CA ASP A 470 2.07 13.21 35.38
C ASP A 470 3.28 12.82 34.49
N PRO A 471 4.32 12.16 35.03
CA PRO A 471 5.52 11.81 34.26
C PRO A 471 5.39 10.55 33.36
N ARG A 472 4.17 10.04 33.07
CA ARG A 472 3.98 8.83 32.22
C ARG A 472 2.88 8.90 31.15
N CYS A 473 2.28 10.06 30.88
CA CYS A 473 1.26 10.20 29.82
C CYS A 473 1.77 10.99 28.62
#